data_AF-A0A759KKM6-F1
#
_entry.id   AF-A0A759KKM6-F1
#
_cell.length_a   1.000
_cell.length_b   1.000
_cell.length_c   1.000
_cell.angle_alpha   90.00
_cell.angle_beta   90.00
_cell.angle_gamma   90.00
#
_symmetry.space_group_name_H-M   'P 1'
#
loop_
_entity.id
_entity.type
_entity.pdbx_description
1 polymer ?
#
loop_
_entity_poly.entity_id
_entity_poly.type
_entity_poly.pdbx_seq_one_letter_code
_entity_poly.pdbx_strand_id
1 'polypeptide(L)'
;TVMGEVRTKAPLDSPAFTGTPTTPTPPGDAKGLQTTNAEFVRKLIVALVGSVLEPLDTLQELADALGNDPNFATTVLNKLAGKQTLDETLTALSGKSVDGLIEYVGLRETISRAADAL
;
A
#
# COMPACT_ATOMS: atom_id res chain seq x y z
N THR A 1 -44.43 -47.11 20.89
CA THR A 1 -45.61 -46.22 21.07
C THR A 1 -45.21 -44.81 20.71
N VAL A 2 -46.14 -44.02 20.17
CA VAL A 2 -45.92 -42.62 19.76
C VAL A 2 -45.29 -41.78 20.88
N MET A 3 -45.65 -42.05 22.14
CA MET A 3 -45.08 -41.39 23.32
C MET A 3 -43.58 -41.66 23.57
N GLY A 4 -43.04 -42.76 23.03
CA GLY A 4 -41.60 -43.06 23.10
C GLY A 4 -40.79 -42.21 22.12
N GLU A 5 -41.31 -41.97 20.92
CA GLU A 5 -40.64 -41.18 19.88
C GLU A 5 -40.62 -39.69 20.22
N VAL A 6 -41.69 -39.15 20.79
CA VAL A 6 -41.77 -37.74 21.21
C VAL A 6 -40.69 -37.36 22.23
N ARG A 7 -40.31 -38.30 23.11
CA ARG A 7 -39.25 -38.10 24.12
C ARG A 7 -37.85 -37.90 23.53
N THR A 8 -37.66 -38.20 22.25
CA THR A 8 -36.36 -38.05 21.55
C THR A 8 -36.27 -36.74 20.75
N LYS A 9 -37.34 -35.95 20.67
CA LYS A 9 -37.39 -34.68 19.95
C LYS A 9 -36.99 -33.52 20.87
N ALA A 10 -36.40 -32.47 20.29
CA ALA A 10 -36.09 -31.25 21.03
C ALA A 10 -37.37 -30.43 21.35
N PRO A 11 -37.39 -29.64 22.44
CA PRO A 11 -38.48 -28.70 22.74
C PRO A 11 -38.74 -27.72 21.59
N LEU A 12 -40.00 -27.32 21.38
CA LEU A 12 -40.36 -26.36 20.33
C LEU A 12 -39.84 -24.95 20.65
N ASP A 13 -39.96 -24.55 21.91
CA ASP A 13 -39.39 -23.30 22.41
C ASP A 13 -37.96 -23.54 22.88
N SER A 14 -37.03 -22.75 22.36
CA SER A 14 -35.62 -22.73 22.76
C SER A 14 -34.96 -24.13 22.80
N PRO A 15 -35.01 -24.90 21.68
CA PRO A 15 -34.39 -26.22 21.62
C PRO A 15 -32.88 -26.16 21.90
N ALA A 16 -32.39 -27.04 22.76
CA ALA A 16 -30.97 -27.36 22.82
C ALA A 16 -30.62 -28.32 21.67
N PHE A 17 -29.84 -27.86 20.70
CA PHE A 17 -29.34 -28.71 19.64
C PHE A 17 -28.13 -29.53 20.11
N THR A 18 -28.16 -30.84 19.91
CA THR A 18 -27.06 -31.77 20.23
C THR A 18 -26.59 -32.49 18.95
N GLY A 19 -25.35 -32.98 18.94
CA GLY A 19 -24.76 -33.63 17.75
C GLY A 19 -24.41 -32.64 16.62
N THR A 20 -24.75 -32.98 15.38
CA THR A 20 -24.46 -32.17 14.17
C THR A 20 -25.78 -31.78 13.48
N PRO A 21 -26.51 -30.78 14.02
CA PRO A 21 -27.75 -30.32 13.41
C PRO A 21 -27.49 -29.72 12.01
N THR A 22 -28.33 -30.06 11.04
CA THR A 22 -28.27 -29.53 9.68
C THR A 22 -29.45 -28.60 9.43
N THR A 23 -29.21 -27.49 8.73
CA THR A 23 -30.26 -26.60 8.22
C THR A 23 -30.03 -26.33 6.73
N PRO A 24 -31.07 -26.01 5.95
CA PRO A 24 -30.89 -25.55 4.57
C PRO A 24 -29.96 -24.34 4.51
N THR A 25 -29.07 -24.31 3.52
CA THR A 25 -28.12 -23.19 3.31
C THR A 25 -28.87 -21.97 2.78
N PRO A 26 -28.87 -20.83 3.51
CA PRO A 26 -29.50 -19.61 3.03
C PRO A 26 -28.86 -19.08 1.73
N PRO A 27 -29.59 -18.28 0.93
CA PRO A 27 -29.00 -17.58 -0.22
C PRO A 27 -27.99 -16.53 0.27
N GLY A 28 -26.93 -16.27 -0.51
CA GLY A 28 -25.78 -15.45 -0.07
C GLY A 28 -26.11 -13.98 0.25
N ASP A 29 -27.25 -13.49 -0.20
CA ASP A 29 -27.76 -12.15 0.04
C ASP A 29 -28.71 -12.07 1.24
N ALA A 30 -28.96 -13.17 1.98
CA ALA A 30 -29.80 -13.18 3.18
C ALA A 30 -29.41 -12.08 4.19
N LYS A 31 -30.44 -11.41 4.76
CA LYS A 31 -30.32 -10.31 5.75
C LYS A 31 -31.32 -10.42 6.91
N GLY A 32 -32.09 -11.51 6.97
CA GLY A 32 -33.14 -11.70 7.97
C GLY A 32 -32.66 -12.51 9.17
N LEU A 33 -33.61 -12.93 10.01
CA LEU A 33 -33.38 -13.79 11.18
C LEU A 33 -33.26 -15.28 10.80
N GLN A 34 -32.74 -15.61 9.61
CA GLN A 34 -32.57 -16.99 9.18
C GLN A 34 -31.50 -17.72 10.01
N THR A 35 -31.67 -19.02 10.23
CA THR A 35 -30.62 -19.84 10.84
C THR A 35 -29.46 -20.03 9.87
N THR A 36 -28.28 -19.57 10.28
CA THR A 36 -27.04 -19.73 9.52
C THR A 36 -26.41 -21.10 9.75
N ASN A 37 -25.86 -21.71 8.70
CA ASN A 37 -25.05 -22.92 8.79
C ASN A 37 -23.58 -22.67 8.39
N ALA A 38 -22.73 -23.67 8.62
CA ALA A 38 -21.29 -23.54 8.34
C ALA A 38 -20.97 -23.30 6.85
N GLU A 39 -21.78 -23.81 5.93
CA GLU A 39 -21.58 -23.61 4.49
C GLU A 39 -21.79 -22.15 4.09
N PHE A 40 -22.87 -21.53 4.59
CA PHE A 40 -23.14 -20.12 4.37
C PHE A 40 -22.00 -19.22 4.85
N VAL A 41 -21.49 -19.47 6.07
CA VAL A 41 -20.36 -18.70 6.63
C VAL A 41 -19.11 -18.85 5.77
N ARG A 42 -18.75 -20.09 5.38
CA ARG A 42 -17.59 -20.32 4.50
C ARG A 42 -17.74 -19.60 3.17
N LYS A 43 -18.93 -19.64 2.56
CA LYS A 43 -19.20 -18.95 1.28
C LYS A 43 -18.96 -17.45 1.38
N LEU A 44 -19.46 -16.81 2.45
CA LEU A 44 -19.28 -15.36 2.64
C LEU A 44 -17.83 -15.00 2.95
N ILE A 45 -17.10 -15.82 3.72
CA ILE A 45 -15.67 -15.60 3.97
C ILE A 45 -14.87 -15.72 2.68
N VAL A 46 -15.15 -16.73 1.84
CA VAL A 46 -14.48 -16.87 0.54
C VAL A 46 -14.79 -15.69 -0.38
N ALA A 47 -16.04 -15.23 -0.40
CA ALA A 47 -16.40 -14.04 -1.19
C ALA A 47 -15.66 -12.78 -0.68
N LEU A 48 -15.56 -12.59 0.63
CA LEU A 48 -14.83 -11.49 1.24
C LEU A 48 -13.32 -11.58 0.95
N VAL A 49 -12.70 -12.73 1.23
CA VAL A 49 -11.26 -12.95 1.02
C VAL A 49 -10.91 -12.87 -0.47
N GLY A 50 -11.71 -13.48 -1.35
CA GLY A 50 -11.51 -13.41 -2.79
C GLY A 50 -11.58 -11.99 -3.33
N SER A 51 -12.43 -11.13 -2.76
CA SER A 51 -12.52 -9.72 -3.16
C SER A 51 -11.31 -8.87 -2.75
N VAL A 52 -10.49 -9.34 -1.81
CA VAL A 52 -9.29 -8.62 -1.35
C VAL A 52 -7.99 -9.19 -1.90
N LEU A 53 -7.96 -10.37 -2.54
CA LEU A 53 -6.72 -10.93 -3.09
C LEU A 53 -6.08 -10.03 -4.15
N GLU A 54 -6.87 -9.55 -5.13
CA GLU A 54 -6.35 -8.64 -6.17
C GLU A 54 -5.90 -7.28 -5.59
N PRO A 55 -6.69 -6.58 -4.73
CA PRO A 55 -6.22 -5.37 -4.09
C PRO A 55 -4.98 -5.56 -3.19
N LEU A 56 -4.90 -6.65 -2.44
CA LEU A 56 -3.72 -6.91 -1.60
C LEU A 56 -2.47 -7.14 -2.44
N ASP A 57 -2.59 -7.81 -3.58
CA ASP A 57 -1.51 -7.95 -4.57
C ASP A 57 -1.06 -6.57 -5.05
N THR A 58 -2.01 -5.68 -5.42
CA THR A 58 -1.65 -4.32 -5.83
C THR A 58 -0.99 -3.50 -4.71
N LEU A 59 -1.40 -3.67 -3.45
CA LEU A 59 -0.77 -2.98 -2.32
C LEU A 59 0.64 -3.50 -2.04
N GLN A 60 0.86 -4.81 -2.21
CA GLN A 60 2.17 -5.43 -2.10
C GLN A 60 3.09 -4.95 -3.24
N GLU A 61 2.60 -4.96 -4.48
CA GLU A 61 3.32 -4.43 -5.64
C GLU A 61 3.70 -2.97 -5.47
N LEU A 62 2.79 -2.13 -4.96
CA LEU A 62 3.06 -0.72 -4.67
C LEU A 62 4.10 -0.56 -3.55
N ALA A 63 3.99 -1.35 -2.47
CA ALA A 63 4.97 -1.32 -1.38
C ALA A 63 6.38 -1.71 -1.87
N ASP A 64 6.47 -2.76 -2.69
CA ASP A 64 7.70 -3.21 -3.30
C ASP A 64 8.25 -2.19 -4.33
N ALA A 65 7.39 -1.59 -5.14
CA ALA A 65 7.77 -0.52 -6.08
C ALA A 65 8.31 0.73 -5.38
N LEU A 66 7.83 1.01 -4.16
CA LEU A 66 8.33 2.07 -3.29
C LEU A 66 9.51 1.63 -2.41
N GLY A 67 9.95 0.37 -2.53
CA GLY A 67 11.11 -0.17 -1.85
C GLY A 67 10.90 -0.47 -0.37
N ASN A 68 9.65 -0.67 0.07
CA ASN A 68 9.29 -0.93 1.46
C ASN A 68 9.88 0.11 2.44
N ASP A 69 9.99 1.37 2.01
CA ASP A 69 10.65 2.44 2.76
C ASP A 69 9.66 3.22 3.65
N PRO A 70 9.71 3.05 5.00
CA PRO A 70 8.82 3.77 5.91
C PRO A 70 9.04 5.29 5.92
N ASN A 71 10.19 5.75 5.41
CA ASN A 71 10.54 7.16 5.29
C ASN A 71 10.73 7.57 3.83
N PHE A 72 10.00 6.94 2.89
CA PHE A 72 10.14 7.15 1.44
C PHE A 72 10.31 8.62 1.04
N ALA A 73 9.47 9.52 1.56
CA ALA A 73 9.56 10.95 1.27
C ALA A 73 10.91 11.55 1.69
N THR A 74 11.39 11.27 2.91
CA THR A 74 12.70 11.71 3.40
C THR A 74 13.84 11.12 2.57
N THR A 75 13.75 9.84 2.20
CA THR A 75 14.76 9.17 1.36
C THR A 75 14.85 9.81 -0.03
N VAL A 76 13.71 10.08 -0.67
CA VAL A 76 13.66 10.76 -1.97
C VAL A 76 14.20 12.18 -1.86
N LEU A 77 13.83 12.92 -0.82
CA LEU A 77 14.34 14.27 -0.56
C LEU A 77 15.86 14.28 -0.40
N ASN A 78 16.42 13.35 0.38
CA ASN A 78 17.87 13.23 0.55
C ASN A 78 18.58 12.86 -0.76
N LYS A 79 18.00 11.92 -1.54
CA LYS A 79 18.52 11.56 -2.87
C LYS A 79 18.53 12.75 -3.83
N LEU A 80 17.53 13.63 -3.76
CA LEU A 80 17.42 14.81 -4.61
C LEU A 80 18.35 15.95 -4.15
N ALA A 81 18.45 16.20 -2.85
CA ALA A 81 19.32 17.22 -2.27
C ALA A 81 20.80 17.03 -2.66
N GLY A 82 21.22 15.77 -2.82
CA GLY A 82 22.58 15.44 -3.28
C GLY A 82 22.82 15.53 -4.78
N LYS A 83 21.81 15.78 -5.63
CA LYS A 83 21.99 15.79 -7.10
C LYS A 83 22.76 17.00 -7.63
N GLN A 84 22.93 18.04 -6.83
CA GLN A 84 23.83 19.15 -7.16
C GLN A 84 25.27 18.90 -6.65
N THR A 85 25.42 18.31 -5.45
CA THR A 85 26.67 18.35 -4.67
C THR A 85 27.66 17.21 -4.98
N LEU A 86 27.72 16.71 -6.20
CA LEU A 86 28.68 15.66 -6.58
C LEU A 86 29.90 16.20 -7.34
N ASP A 87 29.86 17.46 -7.80
CA ASP A 87 30.94 18.08 -8.56
C ASP A 87 31.23 19.49 -8.02
N GLU A 88 32.49 19.72 -7.60
CA GLU A 88 32.92 20.98 -7.01
C GLU A 88 32.81 22.15 -8.01
N THR A 89 33.09 21.89 -9.28
CA THR A 89 32.96 22.89 -10.36
C THR A 89 31.50 23.26 -10.58
N LEU A 90 30.59 22.29 -10.71
CA LEU A 90 29.16 22.53 -10.89
C LEU A 90 28.55 23.21 -9.66
N THR A 91 29.01 22.85 -8.46
CA THR A 91 28.62 23.53 -7.21
C THR A 91 29.07 24.99 -7.21
N ALA A 92 30.32 25.25 -7.61
CA ALA A 92 30.85 26.60 -7.71
C ALA A 92 30.13 27.41 -8.79
N LEU A 93 29.82 26.82 -9.95
CA LEU A 93 29.17 27.49 -11.07
C LEU A 93 27.66 27.72 -10.83
N SER A 94 27.01 26.82 -10.08
CA SER A 94 25.58 26.90 -9.81
C SER A 94 25.22 28.18 -9.06
N GLY A 95 24.23 28.90 -9.57
CA GLY A 95 23.75 30.14 -8.95
C GLY A 95 24.66 31.36 -9.13
N LYS A 96 25.79 31.25 -9.85
CA LYS A 96 26.59 32.43 -10.21
C LYS A 96 25.88 33.29 -11.25
N SER A 97 25.97 34.61 -11.09
CA SER A 97 25.62 35.55 -12.15
C SER A 97 26.63 35.46 -13.30
N VAL A 98 26.32 36.07 -14.45
CA VAL A 98 27.25 36.16 -15.58
C VAL A 98 28.60 36.77 -15.15
N ASP A 99 28.58 37.83 -14.33
CA ASP A 99 29.81 38.43 -13.80
C ASP A 99 30.60 37.47 -12.90
N GLY A 100 29.91 36.73 -12.03
CA GLY A 100 30.55 35.73 -11.18
C GLY A 100 31.13 34.55 -11.97
N LEU A 101 30.52 34.18 -13.10
CA LEU A 101 31.05 33.17 -14.02
C LEU A 101 32.33 33.67 -14.69
N ILE A 102 32.31 34.90 -15.21
CA ILE A 102 33.45 35.56 -15.85
C ILE A 102 34.65 35.65 -14.89
N GLU A 103 34.39 35.94 -13.61
CA GLU A 103 35.41 35.91 -12.56
C GLU A 103 35.93 34.50 -12.29
N TYR A 104 35.03 33.51 -12.14
CA TYR A 104 35.41 32.13 -11.85
C TYR A 104 36.32 31.50 -12.91
N VAL A 105 36.10 31.80 -14.20
CA VAL A 105 36.96 31.30 -15.29
C VAL A 105 38.19 32.17 -15.55
N GLY A 106 38.40 33.26 -14.81
CA GLY A 106 39.55 34.16 -14.99
C GLY A 106 39.55 34.92 -16.31
N LEU A 107 38.38 35.11 -16.94
CA LEU A 107 38.28 35.71 -18.27
C LEU A 107 38.68 37.19 -18.26
N ARG A 108 38.35 37.92 -17.18
CA ARG A 108 38.74 39.33 -17.01
C ARG A 108 40.26 39.51 -17.03
N GLU A 109 40.98 38.71 -16.25
CA GLU A 109 42.44 38.76 -16.19
C GLU A 109 43.06 38.40 -17.55
N THR A 110 42.54 37.35 -18.19
CA THR A 110 43.00 36.91 -19.52
C THR A 110 42.86 38.04 -20.55
N ILE A 111 41.73 38.74 -20.57
CA ILE A 111 41.49 39.88 -21.48
C ILE A 111 42.43 41.05 -21.17
N SER A 112 42.60 41.41 -19.89
CA SER A 112 43.50 42.51 -19.52
C SER A 112 44.94 42.24 -19.95
N ARG A 113 45.47 41.04 -19.70
CA ARG A 113 46.82 40.65 -20.11
C ARG A 113 47.00 40.63 -21.64
N ALA A 114 45.95 40.28 -22.38
CA ALA A 114 45.97 40.31 -23.84
C ALA A 114 45.95 41.74 -24.39
N ALA A 115 45.23 42.66 -23.74
CA ALA A 115 45.22 44.07 -24.09
C ALA A 115 46.59 44.75 -23.87
N ASP A 116 47.30 44.38 -22.81
CA ASP A 116 48.65 44.90 -22.49
C ASP A 116 49.74 44.37 -23.43
N ALA A 117 49.47 43.30 -24.18
CA ALA A 117 50.43 42.66 -25.09
C ALA A 117 50.38 43.20 -26.53
N LEU A 118 49.50 44.17 -26.81
CA LEU A 118 49.25 44.76 -28.14
C LEU A 118 49.87 46.17 -28.25
#